data_AF-A0A838GMG4-F1
#
_entry.id   AF-A0A838GMG4-F1
#
_cell.length_a   1.000
_cell.length_b   1.000
_cell.length_c   1.000
_cell.angle_alpha   90.00
_cell.angle_beta   90.00
_cell.angle_gamma   90.00
#
_symmetry.space_group_name_H-M   'P 1'
#
loop_
_entity.id
_entity.type
_entity.pdbx_description
1 polymer ?
#
loop_
_entity_poly.entity_id
_entity_poly.type
_entity_poly.pdbx_seq_one_letter_code
_entity_poly.pdbx_strand_id
1 'polypeptide(L)'
;SGLWSALASFRSSDHLGDPARSIRDNLTTYASTEGVDLAGCRILMLANARSFGYVFDPLTVYWCIRPDGELACVVAEVSNTYGERHCYLLELDENGQARTDKAFYVSPFVTVEGTYDMRFRLDGGDVGVSIVLRQHGELLFTATFRGRAEPATRGALARAAARHPLMPQRVVAAIHWHGIRLWLRRLPIVPRRPHHHQEGVR
;
A
#
# COMPACT_ATOMS: atom_id res chain seq x y z
N SER A 1 -15.49 14.18 15.70
CA SER A 1 -14.68 14.16 16.94
C SER A 1 -15.28 13.14 17.89
N GLY A 2 -14.51 12.14 18.30
CA GLY A 2 -14.95 11.11 19.23
C GLY A 2 -13.91 10.01 19.38
N LEU A 3 -14.03 9.19 20.42
CA LEU A 3 -13.14 8.05 20.70
C LEU A 3 -12.87 7.18 19.45
N TRP A 4 -13.86 7.09 18.55
CA TRP A 4 -13.78 6.35 17.28
C TRP A 4 -12.74 6.89 16.30
N SER A 5 -12.59 8.21 16.16
CA SER A 5 -11.53 8.78 15.30
C SER A 5 -10.13 8.57 15.88
N ALA A 6 -10.03 8.32 17.19
CA ALA A 6 -8.77 7.92 17.81
C ALA A 6 -8.46 6.43 17.58
N LEU A 7 -9.47 5.57 17.42
CA LEU A 7 -9.29 4.13 17.19
C LEU A 7 -8.94 3.80 15.73
N ALA A 8 -9.63 4.42 14.77
CA ALA A 8 -9.39 4.23 13.34
C ALA A 8 -9.72 5.50 12.56
N SER A 9 -8.76 6.01 11.80
CA SER A 9 -8.96 7.12 10.86
C SER A 9 -8.06 6.97 9.63
N PHE A 10 -8.50 7.51 8.50
CA PHE A 10 -7.70 7.66 7.30
C PHE A 10 -7.51 9.15 7.04
N ARG A 11 -6.26 9.58 6.80
CA ARG A 11 -5.92 10.98 6.58
C ARG A 11 -5.14 11.10 5.29
N SER A 12 -5.39 12.18 4.56
CA SER A 12 -4.67 12.43 3.30
C SER A 12 -3.15 12.51 3.49
N SER A 13 -2.68 13.05 4.62
CA SER A 13 -1.27 13.08 5.01
C SER A 13 -0.57 11.72 5.07
N ASP A 14 -1.35 10.65 5.15
CA ASP A 14 -0.84 9.29 5.33
C ASP A 14 -0.67 8.60 3.98
N HIS A 15 -1.17 9.21 2.90
CA HIS A 15 -1.22 8.68 1.55
C HIS A 15 -0.57 9.65 0.53
N LEU A 16 -0.60 9.29 -0.75
CA LEU A 16 -0.02 10.09 -1.81
C LEU A 16 -0.54 11.53 -1.90
N GLY A 17 0.34 12.43 -2.36
CA GLY A 17 0.01 13.77 -2.84
C GLY A 17 -0.05 14.84 -1.75
N ASP A 18 -0.85 15.88 -1.96
CA ASP A 18 -0.92 17.01 -1.04
C ASP A 18 -1.78 16.69 0.20
N PRO A 19 -1.25 16.78 1.43
CA PRO A 19 -2.03 16.51 2.65
C PRO A 19 -3.25 17.43 2.84
N ALA A 20 -3.30 18.59 2.17
CA ALA A 20 -4.43 19.51 2.22
C ALA A 20 -5.59 19.12 1.28
N ARG A 21 -5.35 18.21 0.32
CA ARG A 21 -6.37 17.71 -0.63
C ARG A 21 -6.96 16.40 -0.13
N SER A 22 -8.09 15.97 -0.71
CA SER A 22 -8.63 14.64 -0.41
C SER A 22 -7.76 13.54 -1.04
N ILE A 23 -7.79 12.33 -0.45
CA ILE A 23 -7.09 11.15 -1.02
C ILE A 23 -7.54 10.89 -2.46
N ARG A 24 -8.84 11.05 -2.74
CA ARG A 24 -9.41 10.89 -4.08
C ARG A 24 -8.81 11.89 -5.07
N ASP A 25 -8.69 13.16 -4.68
CA ASP A 25 -8.20 14.20 -5.58
C ASP A 25 -6.71 14.01 -5.87
N ASN A 26 -5.92 13.62 -4.87
CA ASN A 26 -4.51 13.28 -5.05
C ASN A 26 -4.34 12.08 -5.98
N LEU A 27 -5.11 11.02 -5.76
CA LEU A 27 -5.11 9.83 -6.62
C LEU A 27 -5.51 10.17 -8.06
N THR A 28 -6.53 11.02 -8.24
CA THR A 28 -6.98 11.44 -9.58
C THR A 28 -5.91 12.27 -10.28
N THR A 29 -5.23 13.18 -9.57
CA THR A 29 -4.11 13.95 -10.13
C THR A 29 -2.95 13.04 -10.53
N TYR A 30 -2.56 12.12 -9.66
CA TYR A 30 -1.49 11.17 -9.96
C TYR A 30 -1.84 10.26 -11.16
N ALA A 31 -3.06 9.71 -11.20
CA ALA A 31 -3.48 8.90 -12.34
C ALA A 31 -3.45 9.70 -13.66
N SER A 32 -3.83 10.99 -13.63
CA SER A 32 -3.79 11.84 -14.81
C SER A 32 -2.38 12.12 -15.32
N THR A 33 -1.37 12.20 -14.44
CA THR A 33 0.04 12.34 -14.86
C THR A 33 0.57 11.07 -15.53
N GLU A 34 -0.04 9.92 -15.23
CA GLU A 34 0.24 8.63 -15.84
C GLU A 34 -0.70 8.34 -17.05
N GLY A 35 -1.51 9.32 -17.47
CA GLY A 35 -2.39 9.21 -18.64
C GLY A 35 -3.74 8.52 -18.43
N VAL A 36 -4.14 8.28 -17.17
CA VAL A 36 -5.40 7.61 -16.82
C VAL A 36 -6.41 8.62 -16.24
N ASP A 37 -7.57 8.74 -16.89
CA ASP A 37 -8.69 9.52 -16.37
C ASP A 37 -9.55 8.69 -15.40
N LEU A 38 -9.70 9.20 -14.18
CA LEU A 38 -10.51 8.58 -13.12
C LEU A 38 -11.86 9.29 -12.90
N ALA A 39 -12.27 10.19 -13.80
CA ALA A 39 -13.57 10.85 -13.74
C ALA A 39 -14.70 9.81 -13.66
N GLY A 40 -15.62 10.01 -12.72
CA GLY A 40 -16.74 9.09 -12.48
C GLY A 40 -16.37 7.74 -11.86
N CYS A 41 -15.08 7.41 -11.70
CA CYS A 41 -14.68 6.13 -11.14
C CYS A 41 -15.03 6.02 -9.65
N ARG A 42 -15.49 4.83 -9.26
CA ARG A 42 -15.55 4.40 -7.87
C ARG A 42 -14.17 3.94 -7.45
N ILE A 43 -13.68 4.48 -6.33
CA ILE A 43 -12.37 4.15 -5.78
C ILE A 43 -12.57 3.33 -4.52
N LEU A 44 -11.98 2.13 -4.48
CA LEU A 44 -11.92 1.28 -3.30
C LEU A 44 -10.50 1.25 -2.79
N MET A 45 -10.32 1.51 -1.51
CA MET A 45 -9.00 1.63 -0.88
C MET A 45 -8.82 0.54 0.18
N LEU A 46 -7.74 -0.23 0.07
CA LEU A 46 -7.21 -1.08 1.13
C LEU A 46 -5.99 -0.38 1.74
N ALA A 47 -6.09 -0.04 3.02
CA ALA A 47 -5.05 0.69 3.76
C ALA A 47 -5.07 0.29 5.24
N ASN A 48 -3.95 0.53 5.92
CA ASN A 48 -3.93 0.49 7.38
C ASN A 48 -4.51 1.78 7.96
N ALA A 49 -5.46 1.64 8.89
CA ALA A 49 -6.04 2.79 9.58
C ALA A 49 -5.09 3.32 10.65
N ARG A 50 -5.06 4.64 10.81
CA ARG A 50 -4.39 5.31 11.93
C ARG A 50 -5.10 5.02 13.24
N SER A 51 -4.34 4.55 14.22
CA SER A 51 -4.80 4.26 15.57
C SER A 51 -3.94 5.01 16.59
N PHE A 52 -4.58 5.68 17.54
CA PHE A 52 -3.96 6.51 18.58
C PHE A 52 -2.93 7.51 18.04
N GLY A 53 -3.24 8.11 16.89
CA GLY A 53 -2.36 9.10 16.28
C GLY A 53 -1.15 8.53 15.57
N TYR A 54 -1.05 7.21 15.33
CA TYR A 54 0.05 6.60 14.60
C TYR A 54 -0.43 5.62 13.50
N VAL A 55 0.27 5.62 12.37
CA VAL A 55 0.14 4.63 11.30
C VAL A 55 1.48 4.46 10.60
N PHE A 56 1.80 3.22 10.25
CA PHE A 56 2.75 2.91 9.21
C PHE A 56 2.05 1.97 8.23
N ASP A 57 1.80 2.45 7.01
CA ASP A 57 1.13 1.69 5.97
C ASP A 57 2.12 1.36 4.84
N PRO A 58 2.77 0.17 4.85
CA PRO A 58 3.77 -0.17 3.84
C PRO A 58 3.18 -0.29 2.43
N LEU A 59 1.88 -0.51 2.33
CA LEU A 59 1.17 -0.68 1.07
C LEU A 59 -0.28 -0.22 1.20
N THR A 60 -0.62 0.83 0.47
CA THR A 60 -2.02 1.17 0.17
C THR A 60 -2.35 0.72 -1.25
N VAL A 61 -3.52 0.10 -1.44
CA VAL A 61 -4.00 -0.34 -2.76
C VAL A 61 -5.31 0.36 -3.09
N TYR A 62 -5.37 0.94 -4.29
CA TYR A 62 -6.55 1.58 -4.85
C TYR A 62 -7.05 0.80 -6.06
N TRP A 63 -8.28 0.29 -6.01
CA TRP A 63 -8.98 -0.20 -7.20
C TRP A 63 -9.85 0.92 -7.75
N CYS A 64 -9.58 1.32 -8.99
CA CYS A 64 -10.35 2.34 -9.69
C CYS A 64 -11.32 1.66 -10.65
N ILE A 65 -12.61 1.73 -10.37
CA ILE A 65 -13.66 0.99 -11.07
C ILE A 65 -14.51 1.99 -11.85
N ARG A 66 -14.64 1.78 -13.16
CA ARG A 66 -15.44 2.60 -14.08
C ARG A 66 -16.94 2.48 -13.77
N PRO A 67 -17.77 3.41 -14.27
CA PRO A 67 -19.22 3.36 -14.08
C PRO A 67 -19.89 2.09 -14.63
N ASP A 68 -19.31 1.45 -15.64
CA ASP A 68 -19.75 0.18 -16.22
C ASP A 68 -19.37 -1.05 -15.38
N GLY A 69 -18.56 -0.86 -14.32
CA GLY A 69 -18.08 -1.92 -13.44
C GLY A 69 -16.71 -2.50 -13.83
N GLU A 70 -16.13 -2.08 -14.96
CA GLU A 70 -14.80 -2.52 -15.36
C GLU A 70 -13.69 -1.85 -14.52
N LEU A 71 -12.58 -2.56 -14.36
CA LEU A 71 -11.41 -2.01 -13.68
C LEU A 71 -10.65 -1.07 -14.63
N ALA A 72 -10.53 0.21 -14.25
CA ALA A 72 -9.72 1.19 -14.97
C ALA A 72 -8.22 0.93 -14.77
N CYS A 73 -7.82 0.82 -13.50
CA CYS A 73 -6.47 0.51 -13.08
C CYS A 73 -6.44 0.13 -11.60
N VAL A 74 -5.31 -0.41 -11.16
CA VAL A 74 -4.94 -0.47 -9.74
C VAL A 74 -3.77 0.46 -9.50
N VAL A 75 -3.80 1.22 -8.41
CA VAL A 75 -2.62 1.95 -7.93
C VAL A 75 -2.13 1.30 -6.63
N ALA A 76 -0.87 0.86 -6.62
CA ALA A 76 -0.18 0.36 -5.44
C ALA A 76 0.78 1.43 -4.92
N GLU A 77 0.40 2.10 -3.83
CA GLU A 77 1.25 3.05 -3.13
C GLU A 77 2.11 2.31 -2.11
N VAL A 78 3.42 2.28 -2.34
CA VAL A 78 4.40 1.64 -1.47
C VAL A 78 5.11 2.71 -0.65
N SER A 79 5.10 2.54 0.68
CA SER A 79 5.80 3.43 1.61
C SER A 79 6.97 2.71 2.27
N ASN A 80 8.06 3.44 2.54
CA ASN A 80 9.20 2.92 3.29
C ASN A 80 9.28 3.53 4.70
N THR A 81 10.13 2.96 5.56
CA THR A 81 10.32 3.45 6.94
C THR A 81 11.05 4.79 7.03
N TYR A 82 11.46 5.37 5.91
CA TYR A 82 12.11 6.68 5.82
C TYR A 82 11.12 7.81 5.52
N GLY A 83 9.82 7.50 5.43
CA GLY A 83 8.77 8.47 5.14
C GLY A 83 8.67 8.83 3.66
N GLU A 84 9.29 8.04 2.78
CA GLU A 84 9.19 8.18 1.33
C GLU A 84 8.09 7.26 0.81
N ARG A 85 7.55 7.61 -0.37
CA ARG A 85 6.49 6.88 -1.06
C ARG A 85 6.77 6.77 -2.55
N HIS A 86 6.19 5.75 -3.18
CA HIS A 86 6.18 5.56 -4.62
C HIS A 86 4.90 4.84 -5.05
N CYS A 87 4.30 5.28 -6.15
CA CYS A 87 3.09 4.67 -6.68
C CYS A 87 3.41 3.88 -7.95
N TYR A 88 2.84 2.67 -8.02
CA TYR A 88 2.79 1.88 -9.25
C TYR A 88 1.36 1.93 -9.77
N LEU A 89 1.13 2.56 -10.92
CA LEU A 89 -0.11 2.42 -11.67
C LEU A 89 -0.04 1.15 -12.52
N LEU A 90 -1.03 0.27 -12.36
CA LEU A 90 -1.03 -1.08 -12.88
C LEU A 90 -2.30 -1.34 -13.68
N GLU A 91 -2.11 -1.74 -14.93
CA GLU A 91 -3.12 -2.42 -15.71
C GLU A 91 -3.04 -3.92 -15.41
N LEU A 92 -4.16 -4.52 -15.03
CA LEU A 92 -4.20 -5.94 -14.69
C LEU A 92 -4.61 -6.77 -15.91
N ASP A 93 -4.00 -7.95 -16.04
CA ASP A 93 -4.48 -8.97 -16.96
C ASP A 93 -5.81 -9.59 -16.49
N GLU A 94 -6.37 -10.48 -17.31
CA GLU A 94 -7.60 -11.24 -17.02
C GLU A 94 -7.55 -12.07 -15.72
N ASN A 95 -6.34 -12.35 -15.22
CA ASN A 95 -6.10 -13.12 -14.00
C ASN A 95 -5.90 -12.23 -12.76
N GLY A 96 -6.00 -10.91 -12.93
CA GLY A 96 -5.78 -9.89 -11.89
C GLY A 96 -4.29 -9.69 -11.58
N GLN A 97 -3.40 -9.92 -12.54
CA GLN A 97 -1.96 -9.84 -12.37
C GLN A 97 -1.35 -8.67 -13.14
N ALA A 98 -0.26 -8.12 -12.61
CA ALA A 98 0.57 -7.13 -13.28
C ALA A 98 2.04 -7.38 -12.97
N ARG A 99 2.90 -7.04 -13.93
CA ARG A 99 4.36 -7.05 -13.76
C ARG A 99 4.91 -5.66 -13.99
N THR A 100 5.79 -5.20 -13.09
CA THR A 100 6.50 -3.92 -13.22
C THR A 100 7.92 -4.05 -12.70
N ASP A 101 8.83 -3.24 -13.24
CA ASP A 101 10.15 -3.08 -12.68
C ASP A 101 10.06 -2.46 -11.28
N LYS A 102 10.92 -2.90 -10.35
CA LYS A 102 11.04 -2.29 -9.04
C LYS A 102 11.76 -0.95 -9.19
N ALA A 103 11.08 0.13 -8.80
CA ALA A 103 11.62 1.49 -8.91
C ALA A 103 11.86 2.14 -7.54
N PHE A 104 11.47 1.48 -6.44
CA PHE A 104 11.46 2.09 -5.11
C PHE A 104 12.33 1.35 -4.09
N TYR A 105 13.08 2.12 -3.29
CA TYR A 105 13.91 1.59 -2.21
C TYR A 105 13.08 1.42 -0.93
N VAL A 106 12.81 0.17 -0.56
CA VAL A 106 11.94 -0.17 0.58
C VAL A 106 12.70 -0.69 1.80
N SER A 107 13.93 -1.17 1.61
CA SER A 107 14.73 -1.80 2.67
C SER A 107 16.22 -1.80 2.31
N PRO A 108 17.12 -1.62 3.29
CA PRO A 108 18.57 -1.74 3.09
C PRO A 108 19.05 -3.14 2.73
N PHE A 109 18.19 -4.15 2.86
CA PHE A 109 18.54 -5.54 2.55
C PHE A 109 18.05 -5.98 1.16
N VAL A 110 17.38 -5.09 0.41
CA VAL A 110 16.78 -5.39 -0.89
C VAL A 110 17.18 -4.30 -1.87
N THR A 111 17.89 -4.67 -2.93
CA THR A 111 18.30 -3.74 -3.98
C THR A 111 17.08 -3.16 -4.71
N VAL A 112 17.26 -2.07 -5.46
CA VAL A 112 16.19 -1.54 -6.34
C VAL A 112 16.02 -2.40 -7.59
N GLU A 113 17.00 -3.23 -7.95
CA GLU A 113 16.92 -4.11 -9.10
C GLU A 113 15.86 -5.21 -8.93
N GLY A 114 15.28 -5.62 -10.06
CA GLY A 114 14.33 -6.72 -10.13
C GLY A 114 12.95 -6.29 -10.59
N THR A 115 12.03 -7.25 -10.58
CA THR A 115 10.65 -7.10 -11.03
C THR A 115 9.69 -7.51 -9.93
N TYR A 116 8.58 -6.80 -9.83
CA TYR A 116 7.44 -7.22 -9.04
C TYR A 116 6.45 -7.98 -9.93
N ASP A 117 6.14 -9.22 -9.54
CA ASP A 117 4.95 -9.93 -9.97
C ASP A 117 3.86 -9.66 -8.93
N MET A 118 2.86 -8.87 -9.30
CA MET A 118 1.77 -8.48 -8.41
C MET A 118 0.46 -9.16 -8.82
N ARG A 119 -0.34 -9.55 -7.83
CA ARG A 119 -1.68 -10.07 -8.03
C ARG A 119 -2.66 -9.40 -7.09
N PHE A 120 -3.76 -8.92 -7.65
CA PHE A 120 -4.85 -8.27 -6.93
C PHE A 120 -6.15 -9.04 -7.17
N ARG A 121 -6.91 -9.24 -6.11
CA ARG A 121 -8.23 -9.87 -6.16
C ARG A 121 -9.19 -9.05 -5.33
N LEU A 122 -10.35 -8.79 -5.92
CA LEU A 122 -11.48 -8.13 -5.29
C LEU A 122 -12.75 -8.80 -5.80
N ASP A 123 -13.33 -9.71 -5.00
CA ASP A 123 -14.48 -10.51 -5.41
C ASP A 123 -15.42 -10.75 -4.22
N GLY A 124 -16.70 -10.39 -4.33
CA GLY A 124 -17.73 -10.76 -3.34
C GLY A 124 -17.45 -10.36 -1.89
N GLY A 125 -16.56 -9.38 -1.67
CA GLY A 125 -16.07 -8.97 -0.36
C GLY A 125 -14.74 -9.62 0.06
N ASP A 126 -14.24 -10.64 -0.64
CA ASP A 126 -12.89 -11.15 -0.44
C ASP A 126 -11.87 -10.26 -1.14
N VAL A 127 -10.78 -9.97 -0.41
CA VAL A 127 -9.69 -9.10 -0.85
C VAL A 127 -8.39 -9.89 -0.75
N GLY A 128 -7.60 -9.85 -1.83
CA GLY A 128 -6.30 -10.50 -1.89
C GLY A 128 -5.27 -9.64 -2.60
N VAL A 129 -4.09 -9.52 -2.01
CA VAL A 129 -2.94 -8.85 -2.62
C VAL A 129 -1.73 -9.75 -2.43
N SER A 130 -0.99 -10.02 -3.50
CA SER A 130 0.28 -10.74 -3.44
C SER A 130 1.32 -9.96 -4.24
N ILE A 131 2.47 -9.72 -3.64
CA ILE A 131 3.60 -9.05 -4.28
C ILE A 131 4.79 -9.98 -4.15
N VAL A 132 5.32 -10.39 -5.30
CA VAL A 132 6.48 -11.26 -5.40
C VAL A 132 7.61 -10.45 -6.03
N LEU A 133 8.72 -10.31 -5.31
CA LEU A 133 9.93 -9.69 -5.85
C LEU A 133 10.85 -10.76 -6.40
N ARG A 134 11.20 -10.62 -7.67
CA ARG A 134 12.23 -11.42 -8.34
C ARG A 134 13.43 -10.59 -8.73
N GLN A 135 14.63 -11.09 -8.45
CA GLN A 135 15.88 -10.50 -8.91
C GLN A 135 16.72 -11.60 -9.55
N HIS A 136 17.26 -11.36 -10.74
CA HIS A 136 18.04 -12.36 -11.50
C HIS A 136 17.31 -13.71 -11.71
N GLY A 137 15.97 -13.67 -11.84
CA GLY A 137 15.13 -14.87 -11.99
C GLY A 137 14.80 -15.59 -10.67
N GLU A 138 15.49 -15.26 -9.58
CA GLU A 138 15.26 -15.86 -8.26
C GLU A 138 14.17 -15.14 -7.47
N LEU A 139 13.44 -15.90 -6.65
CA LEU A 139 12.47 -15.36 -5.71
C LEU A 139 13.21 -14.78 -4.50
N LEU A 140 13.20 -13.45 -4.34
CA LEU A 140 13.78 -12.82 -3.16
C LEU A 140 12.80 -12.70 -2.01
N PHE A 141 11.57 -12.29 -2.29
CA PHE A 141 10.59 -12.04 -1.25
C PHE A 141 9.15 -12.16 -1.75
N THR A 142 8.24 -12.47 -0.84
CA THR A 142 6.80 -12.48 -1.08
C THR A 142 6.07 -11.83 0.10
N ALA A 143 5.27 -10.80 -0.19
CA ALA A 143 4.26 -10.28 0.72
C ALA A 143 2.89 -10.73 0.24
N THR A 144 2.02 -11.16 1.16
CA THR A 144 0.65 -11.50 0.82
C THR A 144 -0.29 -11.01 1.91
N PHE A 145 -1.36 -10.36 1.48
CA PHE A 145 -2.51 -10.00 2.29
C PHE A 145 -3.73 -10.75 1.76
N ARG A 146 -4.52 -11.32 2.68
CA ARG A 146 -5.84 -11.88 2.37
C ARG A 146 -6.79 -11.52 3.50
N GLY A 147 -8.01 -11.14 3.15
CA GLY A 147 -9.04 -10.83 4.11
C GLY A 147 -10.41 -10.79 3.48
N ARG A 148 -11.42 -10.65 4.33
CA ARG A 148 -12.80 -10.43 3.93
C ARG A 148 -13.22 -9.06 4.44
N ALA A 149 -13.73 -8.23 3.54
CA ALA A 149 -14.28 -6.93 3.84
C ALA A 149 -15.61 -7.11 4.59
N GLU A 150 -15.71 -6.46 5.75
CA GLU A 150 -16.94 -6.38 6.52
C GLU A 150 -17.40 -4.92 6.61
N PRO A 151 -18.70 -4.64 6.63
CA PRO A 151 -19.21 -3.29 6.86
C PRO A 151 -18.69 -2.71 8.18
N ALA A 152 -18.20 -1.46 8.13
CA ALA A 152 -17.65 -0.74 9.27
C ALA A 152 -18.74 -0.27 10.25
N THR A 153 -19.47 -1.23 10.85
CA THR A 153 -20.43 -0.94 11.92
C THR A 153 -19.68 -0.63 13.23
N ARG A 154 -20.32 0.11 14.14
CA ARG A 154 -19.74 0.43 15.46
C ARG A 154 -19.31 -0.84 16.22
N GLY A 155 -20.12 -1.90 16.15
CA GLY A 155 -19.82 -3.19 16.78
C GLY A 155 -18.63 -3.91 16.15
N ALA A 156 -18.52 -3.89 14.83
CA ALA A 156 -17.38 -4.46 14.12
C ALA A 156 -16.07 -3.70 14.45
N LEU A 157 -16.12 -2.37 14.47
CA LEU A 157 -14.97 -1.53 14.84
C LEU A 157 -14.53 -1.75 16.29
N ALA A 158 -15.47 -1.81 17.25
CA ALA A 158 -15.16 -2.08 18.65
C ALA A 158 -14.55 -3.48 18.84
N ARG A 159 -15.09 -4.49 18.14
CA ARG A 159 -14.56 -5.86 18.15
C ARG A 159 -13.16 -5.92 17.55
N ALA A 160 -12.92 -5.23 16.44
CA ALA A 160 -11.61 -5.17 15.81
C ALA A 160 -10.57 -4.51 16.73
N ALA A 161 -10.92 -3.39 17.37
CA ALA A 161 -10.05 -2.71 18.33
C ALA A 161 -9.73 -3.60 19.56
N ALA A 162 -10.73 -4.33 20.07
CA ALA A 162 -10.54 -5.25 21.19
C ALA A 162 -9.71 -6.49 20.83
N ARG A 163 -9.84 -7.02 19.60
CA ARG A 163 -9.07 -8.19 19.14
C ARG A 163 -7.63 -7.85 18.74
N HIS A 164 -7.42 -6.62 18.26
CA HIS A 164 -6.13 -6.16 17.77
C HIS A 164 -5.72 -4.83 18.42
N PRO A 165 -5.60 -4.79 19.76
CA PRO A 165 -5.08 -3.60 20.41
C PRO A 165 -3.66 -3.36 19.88
N LEU A 166 -3.39 -2.11 19.48
CA LEU A 166 -2.07 -1.67 19.02
C LEU A 166 -1.55 -2.37 17.75
N MET A 167 -2.43 -2.74 16.82
CA MET A 167 -2.02 -3.38 15.55
C MET A 167 -0.94 -2.56 14.79
N PRO A 168 -1.06 -1.24 14.61
CA PRO A 168 -0.02 -0.46 13.92
C PRO A 168 1.36 -0.56 14.59
N GLN A 169 1.40 -0.55 15.92
CA GLN A 169 2.65 -0.72 16.69
C GLN A 169 3.23 -2.13 16.50
N ARG A 170 2.38 -3.17 16.41
CA ARG A 170 2.81 -4.54 16.12
C ARG A 170 3.38 -4.69 14.72
N VAL A 171 2.77 -4.05 13.70
CA VAL A 171 3.29 -4.03 12.33
C VAL A 171 4.70 -3.44 12.32
N VAL A 172 4.88 -2.29 12.97
CA VAL A 172 6.18 -1.62 13.04
C VAL A 172 7.21 -2.43 13.82
N ALA A 173 6.83 -2.99 14.97
CA ALA A 173 7.70 -3.86 15.76
C ALA A 173 8.13 -5.09 14.95
N ALA A 174 7.21 -5.71 14.18
CA ALA A 174 7.53 -6.83 13.31
C ALA A 174 8.50 -6.45 12.19
N ILE A 175 8.35 -5.27 11.59
CA ILE A 175 9.26 -4.75 10.56
C ILE A 175 10.64 -4.48 11.15
N HIS A 176 10.72 -3.81 12.30
CA HIS A 176 11.99 -3.56 12.98
C HIS A 176 12.67 -4.87 13.40
N TRP A 177 11.92 -5.81 13.97
CA TRP A 177 12.42 -7.13 14.34
C TRP A 177 12.94 -7.90 13.12
N HIS A 178 12.21 -7.85 12.00
CA HIS A 178 12.64 -8.47 10.75
C HIS A 178 13.94 -7.82 10.24
N GLY A 179 14.02 -6.49 10.25
CA GLY A 179 15.25 -5.75 9.90
C GLY A 179 16.44 -6.12 10.79
N ILE A 180 16.25 -6.20 12.11
CA ILE A 180 17.28 -6.63 13.07
C ILE A 180 17.72 -8.07 12.79
N ARG A 181 16.78 -8.99 12.50
CA ARG A 181 17.09 -10.38 12.18
C ARG A 181 17.89 -10.51 10.88
N LEU A 182 17.58 -9.72 9.86
CA LEU A 182 18.35 -9.69 8.61
C LEU A 182 19.75 -9.10 8.82
N TRP A 183 19.87 -8.06 9.65
CA TRP A 183 21.15 -7.48 10.04
C TRP A 183 22.04 -8.47 10.82
N LEU A 184 21.46 -9.18 11.81
CA LEU A 184 22.16 -10.23 12.56
C LEU A 184 22.62 -11.40 11.67
N ARG A 185 21.97 -11.59 10.51
CA ARG A 185 22.39 -12.54 9.46
C ARG A 185 23.48 -12.01 8.52
N ARG A 186 24.03 -10.81 8.80
CA ARG A 186 25.11 -10.16 8.04
C ARG A 186 24.82 -9.96 6.55
N LEU A 187 23.56 -9.70 6.20
CA LEU A 187 23.23 -9.33 4.82
C LEU A 187 23.89 -7.99 4.47
N PRO A 188 24.51 -7.87 3.28
CA PRO A 188 25.13 -6.62 2.86
C PRO A 188 24.09 -5.51 2.79
N ILE A 189 24.46 -4.35 3.35
CA ILE A 189 23.61 -3.16 3.34
C ILE A 189 23.77 -2.49 1.99
N VAL A 190 22.66 -2.34 1.26
CA VAL A 190 22.61 -1.60 0.01
C VAL A 190 22.52 -0.11 0.34
N PRO A 191 23.45 0.74 -0.11
CA PRO A 191 23.39 2.18 0.16
C PRO A 191 22.18 2.83 -0.52
N ARG A 192 21.51 3.71 0.22
CA ARG A 192 20.37 4.49 -0.29
C ARG A 192 20.86 5.54 -1.30
N ARG A 193 20.21 5.60 -2.46
CA ARG A 193 20.34 6.71 -3.41
C ARG A 193 19.28 7.78 -3.10
N PRO A 194 19.50 9.06 -3.44
CA PRO A 194 18.47 10.08 -3.30
C PRO A 194 17.17 9.65 -3.97
N HIS A 195 16.06 9.69 -3.24
CA HIS A 195 14.74 9.39 -3.80
C HIS A 195 14.27 10.59 -4.62
N HIS A 196 13.93 10.35 -5.88
CA HIS A 196 13.28 11.36 -6.71
C HIS A 196 11.77 11.19 -6.55
N HIS A 197 11.11 12.24 -6.07
CA HIS A 197 9.65 12.23 -5.94
C HIS A 197 9.00 12.07 -7.32
N GLN A 198 8.10 11.09 -7.44
CA GLN A 198 7.26 10.92 -8.61
C GLN A 198 6.27 12.09 -8.67
N GLU A 199 6.00 12.60 -9.87
CA GLU A 199 5.01 13.67 -10.03
C GLU A 199 3.65 13.22 -9.46
N GLY A 200 2.98 14.09 -8.71
CA GLY A 200 1.73 13.75 -8.01
C GLY A 200 1.89 12.92 -6.72
N VAL A 201 3.10 12.43 -6.39
CA VAL A 201 3.41 11.68 -5.15
C VAL A 201 4.33 12.52 -4.26
N ARG A 202 3.83 12.96 -3.11
CA ARG A 202 4.60 13.71 -2.09
C ARG A 202 4.84 12.88 -0.83
#